data_AF-A0A3D4CVM4-F1
#
_entry.id   AF-A0A3D4CVM4-F1
#
_cell.length_a   1.000
_cell.length_b   1.000
_cell.length_c   1.000
_cell.angle_alpha   90.00
_cell.angle_beta   90.00
_cell.angle_gamma   90.00
#
_symmetry.space_group_name_H-M   'P 1'
#
loop_
_entity.id
_entity.type
_entity.pdbx_description
1 polymer ?
#
loop_
_entity_poly.entity_id
_entity_poly.type
_entity_poly.pdbx_seq_one_letter_code
_entity_poly.pdbx_strand_id
1 'polypeptide(L)'
;WPGKVPADRTSDAIFASIDFLPTFANLCGFRVPDDRRIDGIDQTDLLLGKTERGREYFYFNRAGVRKGKWKYLRPDAHFHGYAVEDGRKKVDELYDLEADIGERNNLAGQHPDIVMELKKLTKAIEAKEVKVDLPARFQIQLQERGAENVHRDIKVNSKRDFVMFEVTDEGGIGSGSIHLRSGQWPGKVLLHIYLRGLEGFELKVGDQTFSGAYHGEGVPRPDGHLPTRMLDAEGSPLSGRYLVESGQGADPGRQGGYYEIQIPQSLLSRKAPAIELSWVDFYRR
;
A
#
# COMPACT_ATOMS: atom_id res chain seq x y z
N TRP A 1 -13.98 -11.91 -30.50
CA TRP A 1 -13.51 -10.91 -31.49
C TRP A 1 -13.45 -11.61 -32.85
N PRO A 2 -14.49 -11.44 -33.70
CA PRO A 2 -14.64 -12.21 -34.94
C PRO A 2 -13.43 -12.07 -35.88
N GLY A 3 -13.03 -13.16 -36.53
CA GLY A 3 -11.91 -13.19 -37.47
C GLY A 3 -10.51 -12.95 -36.87
N LYS A 4 -10.38 -13.01 -35.53
CA LYS A 4 -9.12 -12.75 -34.81
C LYS A 4 -8.91 -13.67 -33.60
N VAL A 5 -9.92 -13.79 -32.74
CA VAL A 5 -9.97 -14.82 -31.69
C VAL A 5 -10.69 -16.03 -32.28
N PRO A 6 -10.20 -17.28 -32.09
CA PRO A 6 -10.90 -18.48 -32.52
C PRO A 6 -12.34 -18.55 -31.97
N ALA A 7 -13.30 -18.96 -32.80
CA ALA A 7 -14.66 -19.22 -32.36
C ALA A 7 -14.73 -20.51 -31.53
N ASP A 8 -15.74 -20.59 -30.65
CA ASP A 8 -16.18 -21.82 -29.96
C ASP A 8 -15.07 -22.60 -29.22
N ARG A 9 -14.06 -21.89 -28.72
CA ARG A 9 -12.88 -22.43 -28.02
C ARG A 9 -12.92 -22.12 -26.52
N THR A 10 -12.74 -23.16 -25.71
CA THR A 10 -12.39 -23.08 -24.28
C THR A 10 -10.86 -23.03 -24.09
N SER A 11 -10.37 -22.51 -22.98
CA SER A 11 -8.94 -22.62 -22.60
C SER A 11 -8.77 -22.60 -21.08
N ASP A 12 -8.03 -23.57 -20.56
CA ASP A 12 -7.70 -23.70 -19.13
C ASP A 12 -6.41 -22.96 -18.74
N ALA A 13 -5.83 -22.22 -19.69
CA ALA A 13 -4.64 -21.39 -19.53
C ALA A 13 -4.83 -20.33 -18.43
N ILE A 14 -3.81 -20.13 -17.60
CA ILE A 14 -3.89 -19.16 -16.51
C ILE A 14 -3.89 -17.73 -17.09
N PHE A 15 -5.00 -17.04 -16.87
CA PHE A 15 -5.20 -15.61 -17.15
C PHE A 15 -5.64 -14.91 -15.87
N ALA A 16 -5.15 -13.69 -15.61
CA ALA A 16 -5.57 -12.88 -14.48
C ALA A 16 -5.96 -11.48 -14.91
N SER A 17 -6.85 -10.80 -14.18
CA SER A 17 -7.37 -9.47 -14.55
C SER A 17 -6.28 -8.40 -14.72
N ILE A 18 -5.11 -8.58 -14.07
CA ILE A 18 -3.92 -7.72 -14.24
C ILE A 18 -3.28 -7.82 -15.63
N ASP A 19 -3.50 -8.93 -16.36
CA ASP A 19 -2.97 -9.17 -17.72
C ASP A 19 -3.70 -8.36 -18.79
N PHE A 20 -4.91 -7.88 -18.51
CA PHE A 20 -5.66 -7.05 -19.47
C PHE A 20 -4.94 -5.74 -19.81
N LEU A 21 -4.23 -5.11 -18.88
CA LEU A 21 -3.52 -3.85 -19.13
C LEU A 21 -2.43 -4.00 -20.21
N PRO A 22 -1.42 -4.88 -20.07
CA PRO A 22 -0.41 -5.07 -21.10
C PRO A 22 -0.97 -5.69 -22.38
N THR A 23 -1.95 -6.60 -22.27
CA THR A 23 -2.58 -7.23 -23.44
C THR A 23 -3.34 -6.22 -24.30
N PHE A 24 -4.18 -5.37 -23.69
CA PHE A 24 -4.92 -4.34 -24.42
C PHE A 24 -4.02 -3.20 -24.89
N ALA A 25 -2.92 -2.91 -24.19
CA ALA A 25 -1.90 -1.98 -24.70
C ALA A 25 -1.33 -2.49 -26.03
N ASN A 26 -0.84 -3.73 -26.09
CA ASN A 26 -0.31 -4.32 -27.33
C ASN A 26 -1.37 -4.38 -28.45
N LEU A 27 -2.57 -4.91 -28.15
CA LEU A 27 -3.65 -5.01 -29.14
C LEU A 27 -4.11 -3.67 -29.73
N CYS A 28 -3.95 -2.57 -28.98
CA CYS A 28 -4.28 -1.21 -29.43
C CYS A 28 -3.05 -0.43 -29.95
N GLY A 29 -1.86 -1.04 -30.02
CA GLY A 29 -0.63 -0.40 -30.51
C GLY A 29 0.03 0.58 -29.52
N PHE A 30 -0.34 0.55 -28.24
CA PHE A 30 0.26 1.37 -27.19
C PHE A 30 1.41 0.65 -26.48
N ARG A 31 2.41 1.41 -26.05
CA ARG A 31 3.50 0.91 -25.20
C ARG A 31 3.03 0.79 -23.75
N VAL A 32 3.33 -0.35 -23.10
CA VAL A 32 3.14 -0.55 -21.66
C VAL A 32 4.07 0.42 -20.88
N PRO A 33 3.57 1.16 -19.87
CA PRO A 33 4.42 2.06 -19.08
C PRO A 33 5.55 1.35 -18.35
N ASP A 34 6.75 1.94 -18.37
CA ASP A 34 7.98 1.46 -17.72
C ASP A 34 8.44 2.36 -16.55
N ASP A 35 7.71 3.45 -16.29
CA ASP A 35 7.84 4.31 -15.12
C ASP A 35 7.33 3.63 -13.82
N ARG A 36 6.40 2.68 -13.96
CA ARG A 36 5.76 1.92 -12.87
C ARG A 36 5.88 0.41 -13.08
N ARG A 37 5.77 -0.36 -12.01
CA ARG A 37 5.69 -1.82 -12.07
C ARG A 37 4.32 -2.24 -12.59
N ILE A 38 4.31 -3.18 -13.53
CA ILE A 38 3.12 -3.86 -14.05
C ILE A 38 3.30 -5.36 -13.79
N ASP A 39 2.41 -5.97 -13.00
CA ASP A 39 2.45 -7.39 -12.62
C ASP A 39 1.67 -8.31 -13.57
N GLY A 40 0.97 -7.71 -14.53
CA GLY A 40 0.40 -8.40 -15.67
C GLY A 40 1.45 -8.71 -16.73
N ILE A 41 1.20 -9.74 -17.53
CA ILE A 41 1.95 -10.06 -18.75
C ILE A 41 1.03 -9.90 -19.97
N ASP A 42 1.61 -9.60 -21.12
CA ASP A 42 0.86 -9.64 -22.39
C ASP A 42 0.49 -11.10 -22.73
N GLN A 43 -0.81 -11.35 -22.91
CA GLN A 43 -1.38 -12.63 -23.29
C GLN A 43 -2.10 -12.55 -24.66
N THR A 44 -1.72 -11.59 -25.50
CA THR A 44 -2.24 -11.40 -26.88
C THR A 44 -2.21 -12.69 -27.69
N ASP A 45 -1.10 -13.44 -27.63
CA ASP A 45 -0.94 -14.67 -28.40
C ASP A 45 -1.81 -15.83 -27.90
N LEU A 46 -2.20 -15.83 -26.62
CA LEU A 46 -3.18 -16.77 -26.09
C LEU A 46 -4.59 -16.40 -26.59
N LEU A 47 -4.98 -15.13 -26.50
CA LEU A 47 -6.28 -14.66 -26.99
C LEU A 47 -6.45 -14.89 -28.50
N LEU A 48 -5.41 -14.63 -29.29
CA LEU A 48 -5.38 -14.90 -30.74
C LEU A 48 -5.16 -16.39 -31.09
N GLY A 49 -5.13 -17.28 -30.10
CA GLY A 49 -5.04 -18.73 -30.29
C GLY A 49 -3.72 -19.25 -30.88
N LYS A 50 -2.65 -18.45 -30.84
CA LYS A 50 -1.30 -18.84 -31.30
C LYS A 50 -0.56 -19.73 -30.28
N THR A 51 -1.05 -19.76 -29.03
CA THR A 51 -0.54 -20.61 -27.95
C THR A 51 -1.69 -21.15 -27.09
N GLU A 52 -1.45 -22.28 -26.43
CA GLU A 52 -2.30 -22.82 -25.34
C GLU A 52 -1.74 -22.49 -23.95
N ARG A 53 -0.56 -21.85 -23.89
CA ARG A 53 0.12 -21.49 -22.64
C ARG A 53 -0.10 -20.03 -22.29
N GLY A 54 -0.76 -19.80 -21.16
CA GLY A 54 -0.83 -18.48 -20.51
C GLY A 54 0.32 -18.25 -19.53
N ARG A 55 0.09 -17.45 -18.48
CA ARG A 55 1.10 -17.18 -17.44
C ARG A 55 1.50 -18.46 -16.69
N GLU A 56 2.79 -18.60 -16.35
CA GLU A 56 3.29 -19.78 -15.63
C GLU A 56 2.62 -19.96 -14.25
N TYR A 57 2.45 -18.85 -13.53
CA TYR A 57 1.90 -18.82 -12.18
C TYR A 57 1.05 -17.57 -11.91
N PHE A 58 0.12 -17.68 -10.96
CA PHE A 58 -0.64 -16.56 -10.41
C PHE A 58 -0.53 -16.55 -8.87
N TYR A 59 -0.24 -15.38 -8.29
CA TYR A 59 -0.04 -15.18 -6.86
C TYR A 59 -1.33 -14.64 -6.22
N PHE A 60 -1.83 -15.36 -5.22
CA PHE A 60 -2.92 -14.90 -4.36
C PHE A 60 -2.29 -14.19 -3.15
N ASN A 61 -2.34 -12.85 -3.16
CA ASN A 61 -1.80 -11.96 -2.13
C ASN A 61 -2.01 -12.50 -0.70
N ARG A 62 -0.92 -12.79 0.02
CA ARG A 62 -0.90 -13.36 1.39
C ARG A 62 -1.62 -14.71 1.58
N ALA A 63 -2.08 -15.35 0.51
CA ALA A 63 -2.70 -16.67 0.55
C ALA A 63 -1.78 -17.76 0.00
N GLY A 64 -1.26 -17.61 -1.22
CA GLY A 64 -0.46 -18.66 -1.87
C GLY A 64 -0.30 -18.46 -3.37
N VAL A 65 -0.12 -19.55 -4.13
CA VAL A 65 0.20 -19.48 -5.56
C VAL A 65 -0.42 -20.65 -6.34
N ARG A 66 -0.94 -20.37 -7.55
CA ARG A 66 -1.24 -21.40 -8.57
C ARG A 66 -0.10 -21.45 -9.57
N LYS A 67 0.39 -22.64 -9.92
CA LYS A 67 1.34 -22.89 -11.02
C LYS A 67 0.87 -24.11 -11.82
N GLY A 68 0.53 -23.91 -13.10
CA GLY A 68 -0.19 -24.91 -13.88
C GLY A 68 -1.49 -25.35 -13.19
N LYS A 69 -1.64 -26.66 -12.94
CA LYS A 69 -2.77 -27.22 -12.21
C LYS A 69 -2.69 -27.08 -10.69
N TRP A 70 -1.49 -27.00 -10.13
CA TRP A 70 -1.29 -27.00 -8.69
C TRP A 70 -1.62 -25.64 -8.10
N LYS A 71 -2.45 -25.62 -7.06
CA LYS A 71 -2.68 -24.46 -6.20
C LYS A 71 -2.22 -24.78 -4.78
N TYR A 72 -1.25 -24.01 -4.29
CA TYR A 72 -0.75 -24.06 -2.92
C TYR A 72 -1.34 -22.90 -2.11
N LEU A 73 -1.75 -23.18 -0.88
CA LEU A 73 -2.21 -22.23 0.12
C LEU A 73 -1.48 -22.48 1.45
N ARG A 74 -1.13 -21.40 2.15
CA ARG A 74 -0.32 -21.43 3.37
C ARG A 74 -1.17 -21.57 4.66
N PRO A 75 -0.59 -22.00 5.80
CA PRO A 75 -1.30 -22.11 7.09
C PRO A 75 -1.95 -20.82 7.61
N ASP A 76 -1.41 -19.67 7.23
CA ASP A 76 -1.88 -18.32 7.58
C ASP A 76 -2.53 -17.59 6.39
N ALA A 77 -3.01 -18.32 5.38
CA ALA A 77 -3.55 -17.75 4.15
C ALA A 77 -4.74 -16.80 4.42
N HIS A 78 -4.70 -15.58 3.88
CA HIS A 78 -5.71 -14.56 4.16
C HIS A 78 -6.69 -14.37 2.98
N PHE A 79 -7.99 -14.52 3.25
CA PHE A 79 -9.08 -14.43 2.27
C PHE A 79 -9.73 -13.03 2.33
N HIS A 80 -9.17 -12.05 1.60
CA HIS A 80 -9.66 -10.66 1.62
C HIS A 80 -11.10 -10.53 1.06
N GLY A 81 -12.07 -10.28 1.94
CA GLY A 81 -13.35 -9.59 1.66
C GLY A 81 -14.40 -10.29 0.78
N TYR A 82 -14.01 -11.22 -0.08
CA TYR A 82 -14.90 -11.90 -1.05
C TYR A 82 -15.24 -13.35 -0.65
N ALA A 83 -14.58 -13.90 0.37
CA ALA A 83 -14.89 -15.18 0.97
C ALA A 83 -14.57 -15.14 2.47
N VAL A 84 -15.58 -15.36 3.32
CA VAL A 84 -15.40 -15.50 4.77
C VAL A 84 -15.09 -16.95 5.08
N GLU A 85 -13.82 -17.24 5.36
CA GLU A 85 -13.30 -18.61 5.46
C GLU A 85 -12.46 -18.81 6.74
N ASP A 86 -12.90 -18.21 7.84
CA ASP A 86 -12.24 -18.27 9.15
C ASP A 86 -12.20 -19.68 9.76
N GLY A 87 -12.89 -20.65 9.15
CA GLY A 87 -12.89 -22.08 9.50
C GLY A 87 -11.81 -22.93 8.82
N ARG A 88 -11.02 -22.38 7.88
CA ARG A 88 -9.88 -23.10 7.27
C ARG A 88 -8.90 -23.56 8.36
N LYS A 89 -8.33 -24.77 8.21
CA LYS A 89 -7.33 -25.28 9.15
C LYS A 89 -5.98 -24.61 8.89
N LYS A 90 -5.25 -24.26 9.96
CA LYS A 90 -3.90 -23.67 9.85
C LYS A 90 -2.84 -24.73 9.52
N VAL A 91 -2.90 -25.26 8.31
CA VAL A 91 -1.99 -26.27 7.74
C VAL A 91 -1.60 -25.87 6.32
N ASP A 92 -0.59 -26.53 5.75
CA ASP A 92 -0.30 -26.39 4.32
C ASP A 92 -1.39 -27.07 3.50
N GLU A 93 -1.84 -26.42 2.42
CA GLU A 93 -2.85 -26.97 1.52
C GLU A 93 -2.35 -26.98 0.08
N LEU A 94 -2.57 -28.09 -0.61
CA LEU A 94 -2.20 -28.28 -2.01
C LEU A 94 -3.34 -28.97 -2.74
N TYR A 95 -3.79 -28.37 -3.84
CA TYR A 95 -4.88 -28.87 -4.67
C TYR A 95 -4.43 -29.04 -6.12
N ASP A 96 -4.90 -30.10 -6.75
CA ASP A 96 -4.81 -30.31 -8.20
C ASP A 96 -6.12 -29.81 -8.83
N LEU A 97 -6.10 -28.62 -9.44
CA LEU A 97 -7.29 -27.99 -9.99
C LEU A 97 -7.79 -28.63 -11.30
N GLU A 98 -7.03 -29.54 -11.93
CA GLU A 98 -7.53 -30.35 -13.05
C GLU A 98 -8.41 -31.51 -12.55
N ALA A 99 -8.10 -32.06 -11.38
CA ALA A 99 -8.83 -33.18 -10.77
C ALA A 99 -9.91 -32.74 -9.75
N ASP A 100 -9.66 -31.63 -9.05
CA ASP A 100 -10.50 -31.12 -7.95
C ASP A 100 -10.52 -29.58 -7.94
N ILE A 101 -11.22 -29.02 -8.93
CA ILE A 101 -11.53 -27.58 -9.02
C ILE A 101 -12.33 -27.05 -7.81
N GLY A 102 -12.87 -27.94 -6.98
CA GLY A 102 -13.61 -27.61 -5.76
C GLY A 102 -12.78 -27.59 -4.47
N GLU A 103 -11.47 -27.82 -4.56
CA GLU A 103 -10.50 -27.72 -3.44
C GLU A 103 -10.89 -28.57 -2.21
N ARG A 104 -11.43 -29.77 -2.46
CA ARG A 104 -11.98 -30.66 -1.42
C ARG A 104 -10.93 -31.58 -0.80
N ASN A 105 -9.92 -31.97 -1.59
CA ASN A 105 -8.91 -32.95 -1.23
C ASN A 105 -7.55 -32.29 -1.07
N ASN A 106 -7.13 -32.01 0.16
CA ASN A 106 -5.80 -31.47 0.42
C ASN A 106 -4.72 -32.57 0.23
N LEU A 107 -3.88 -32.39 -0.78
CA LEU A 107 -2.82 -33.32 -1.19
C LEU A 107 -1.43 -32.94 -0.63
N ALA A 108 -1.32 -31.93 0.25
CA ALA A 108 -0.02 -31.40 0.73
C ALA A 108 0.84 -32.46 1.45
N GLY A 109 0.21 -33.39 2.17
CA GLY A 109 0.90 -34.51 2.82
C GLY A 109 1.34 -35.63 1.86
N GLN A 110 0.86 -35.62 0.61
CA GLN A 110 1.19 -36.62 -0.42
C GLN A 110 2.28 -36.10 -1.38
N HIS A 111 2.37 -34.78 -1.59
CA HIS A 111 3.37 -34.13 -2.46
C HIS A 111 4.17 -33.04 -1.71
N PRO A 112 4.96 -33.40 -0.68
CA PRO A 112 5.73 -32.44 0.12
C PRO A 112 6.82 -31.71 -0.69
N ASP A 113 7.27 -32.31 -1.79
CA ASP A 113 8.18 -31.74 -2.79
C ASP A 113 7.52 -30.58 -3.56
N ILE A 114 6.28 -30.76 -4.04
CA ILE A 114 5.51 -29.73 -4.74
C ILE A 114 5.16 -28.59 -3.77
N VAL A 115 4.78 -28.92 -2.53
CA VAL A 115 4.61 -27.92 -1.45
C VAL A 115 5.89 -27.11 -1.23
N MET A 116 7.07 -27.76 -1.27
CA MET A 116 8.36 -27.07 -1.12
C MET A 116 8.68 -26.16 -2.30
N GLU A 117 8.42 -26.59 -3.55
CA GLU A 117 8.58 -25.74 -4.74
C GLU A 117 7.68 -24.50 -4.65
N LEU A 118 6.38 -24.69 -4.39
CA LEU A 118 5.41 -23.60 -4.40
C LEU A 118 5.57 -22.66 -3.21
N LYS A 119 6.05 -23.14 -2.05
CA LYS A 119 6.54 -22.28 -0.95
C LYS A 119 7.73 -21.42 -1.37
N LYS A 120 8.70 -22.01 -2.07
CA LYS A 120 9.90 -21.30 -2.55
C LYS A 120 9.54 -20.25 -3.60
N LEU A 121 8.62 -20.58 -4.52
CA LEU A 121 8.05 -19.65 -5.51
C LEU A 121 7.30 -18.50 -4.82
N THR A 122 6.39 -18.80 -3.88
CA THR A 122 5.65 -17.80 -3.09
C THR A 122 6.61 -16.81 -2.42
N LYS A 123 7.60 -17.29 -1.66
CA LYS A 123 8.61 -16.45 -1.01
C LYS A 123 9.46 -15.65 -2.01
N ALA A 124 9.74 -16.19 -3.19
CA ALA A 124 10.49 -15.49 -4.23
C ALA A 124 9.68 -14.38 -4.92
N ILE A 125 8.35 -14.48 -4.94
CA ILE A 125 7.44 -13.42 -5.41
C ILE A 125 7.37 -12.31 -4.35
N GLU A 126 7.12 -12.67 -3.09
CA GLU A 126 7.08 -11.74 -1.95
C GLU A 126 8.40 -10.98 -1.78
N ALA A 127 9.55 -11.66 -1.93
CA ALA A 127 10.87 -11.01 -1.92
C ALA A 127 11.10 -10.03 -3.08
N LYS A 128 10.37 -10.17 -4.21
CA LYS A 128 10.34 -9.18 -5.30
C LYS A 128 9.36 -8.04 -5.02
N GLU A 129 8.36 -8.22 -4.16
CA GLU A 129 7.47 -7.15 -3.71
C GLU A 129 8.15 -6.25 -2.67
N VAL A 130 8.92 -6.84 -1.75
CA VAL A 130 9.67 -6.12 -0.70
C VAL A 130 10.89 -5.37 -1.26
N LYS A 131 11.48 -5.81 -2.38
CA LYS A 131 12.61 -5.13 -3.03
C LYS A 131 12.19 -3.90 -3.84
N VAL A 132 11.80 -2.83 -3.15
CA VAL A 132 12.02 -1.47 -3.65
C VAL A 132 13.49 -1.13 -3.38
N ASP A 133 14.32 -1.16 -4.41
CA ASP A 133 15.68 -0.61 -4.31
C ASP A 133 15.57 0.92 -4.19
N LEU A 134 15.71 1.41 -2.96
CA LEU A 134 15.53 2.83 -2.65
C LEU A 134 16.79 3.62 -3.02
N PRO A 135 16.72 4.59 -3.96
CA PRO A 135 17.79 5.59 -4.08
C PRO A 135 17.84 6.49 -2.84
N ALA A 136 16.68 6.78 -2.26
CA ALA A 136 16.49 7.62 -1.08
C ALA A 136 16.64 6.83 0.22
N ARG A 137 17.54 7.27 1.12
CA ARG A 137 17.59 6.77 2.50
C ARG A 137 17.32 7.91 3.46
N PHE A 138 16.50 7.65 4.47
CA PHE A 138 16.12 8.64 5.47
C PHE A 138 16.75 8.32 6.82
N GLN A 139 17.03 9.37 7.60
CA GLN A 139 17.31 9.29 9.02
C GLN A 139 16.19 10.03 9.76
N ILE A 140 15.53 9.32 10.66
CA ILE A 140 14.50 9.88 11.54
C ILE A 140 15.14 10.22 12.88
N GLN A 141 14.69 11.31 13.49
CA GLN A 141 14.90 11.62 14.90
C GLN A 141 13.55 11.96 15.53
N LEU A 142 13.30 11.46 16.74
CA LEU A 142 12.15 11.82 17.56
C LEU A 142 12.67 12.51 18.82
N GLN A 143 11.93 13.51 19.30
CA GLN A 143 12.22 14.18 20.57
C GLN A 143 11.17 13.75 21.59
N GLU A 144 11.65 13.23 22.72
CA GLU A 144 10.83 12.84 23.85
C GLU A 144 10.40 14.07 24.66
N ARG A 145 9.42 14.81 24.12
CA ARG A 145 8.71 15.88 24.82
C ARG A 145 7.31 15.39 25.18
N GLY A 146 6.78 15.76 26.33
CA GLY A 146 5.47 15.27 26.81
C GLY A 146 5.62 14.03 27.70
N ALA A 147 4.67 13.08 27.61
CA ALA A 147 4.67 11.90 28.48
C ALA A 147 5.85 10.94 28.22
N GLU A 148 6.36 10.33 29.29
CA GLU A 148 7.33 9.22 29.27
C GLU A 148 6.60 7.87 29.08
N ASN A 149 7.32 6.84 28.59
CA ASN A 149 6.83 5.47 28.45
C ASN A 149 5.59 5.27 27.56
N VAL A 150 5.41 6.12 26.54
CA VAL A 150 4.33 6.08 25.54
C VAL A 150 4.90 5.76 24.15
N HIS A 151 4.16 5.04 23.30
CA HIS A 151 4.66 4.70 21.96
C HIS A 151 4.66 5.92 21.03
N ARG A 152 5.83 6.24 20.47
CA ARG A 152 6.03 7.23 19.40
C ARG A 152 6.78 6.59 18.23
N ASP A 153 6.36 6.86 17.00
CA ASP A 153 7.01 6.34 15.79
C ASP A 153 6.73 7.24 14.57
N ILE A 154 7.63 7.18 13.59
CA ILE A 154 7.46 7.76 12.24
C ILE A 154 7.84 6.66 11.23
N LYS A 155 6.86 5.88 10.79
CA LYS A 155 7.12 4.73 9.90
C LYS A 155 7.31 5.21 8.47
N VAL A 156 8.36 4.71 7.80
CA VAL A 156 8.67 5.04 6.40
C VAL A 156 8.09 3.99 5.48
N ASN A 157 7.05 4.35 4.74
CA ASN A 157 6.37 3.51 3.76
C ASN A 157 6.65 4.06 2.36
N SER A 158 7.22 3.25 1.46
CA SER A 158 7.84 3.77 0.23
C SER A 158 7.68 2.87 -0.99
N LYS A 159 7.62 3.51 -2.17
CA LYS A 159 7.50 2.94 -3.51
C LYS A 159 8.37 3.78 -4.46
N ARG A 160 8.61 3.32 -5.70
CA ARG A 160 9.65 3.86 -6.62
C ARG A 160 9.79 5.39 -6.64
N ASP A 161 8.68 6.13 -6.78
CA ASP A 161 8.64 7.60 -6.84
C ASP A 161 7.79 8.23 -5.70
N PHE A 162 7.63 7.49 -4.60
CA PHE A 162 6.69 7.83 -3.54
C PHE A 162 7.25 7.47 -2.15
N VAL A 163 7.18 8.39 -1.21
CA VAL A 163 7.39 8.09 0.22
C VAL A 163 6.28 8.71 1.07
N MET A 164 5.89 7.98 2.10
CA MET A 164 4.87 8.31 3.07
C MET A 164 5.46 8.11 4.45
N PHE A 165 5.32 9.12 5.30
CA PHE A 165 5.77 9.08 6.69
C PHE A 165 4.53 9.03 7.59
N GLU A 166 4.34 7.89 8.25
CA GLU A 166 3.18 7.61 9.11
C GLU A 166 3.56 7.95 10.56
N VAL A 167 3.07 9.10 11.07
CA VAL A 167 3.41 9.64 12.39
C VAL A 167 2.36 9.21 13.43
N THR A 168 2.81 8.56 14.49
CA THR A 168 1.98 8.10 15.60
C THR A 168 2.62 8.48 16.94
N ASP A 169 1.85 9.07 17.86
CA ASP A 169 2.32 9.46 19.21
C ASP A 169 1.21 9.28 20.25
N GLU A 170 1.36 8.30 21.16
CA GLU A 170 0.42 8.05 22.26
C GLU A 170 0.42 9.11 23.37
N GLY A 171 1.51 9.86 23.54
CA GLY A 171 1.65 10.95 24.51
C GLY A 171 1.03 12.27 24.10
N GLY A 172 0.55 12.40 22.86
CA GLY A 172 -0.21 13.54 22.34
C GLY A 172 0.59 14.82 22.06
N ILE A 173 1.71 15.04 22.75
CA ILE A 173 2.68 16.10 22.43
C ILE A 173 3.99 15.42 22.04
N GLY A 174 4.60 15.91 20.96
CA GLY A 174 5.89 15.44 20.47
C GLY A 174 6.45 16.29 19.32
N SER A 175 7.67 15.97 18.91
CA SER A 175 8.34 16.54 17.74
C SER A 175 9.32 15.54 17.15
N GLY A 176 9.70 15.74 15.89
CA GLY A 176 10.67 14.92 15.18
C GLY A 176 11.21 15.58 13.93
N SER A 177 12.19 14.93 13.30
CA SER A 177 12.75 15.35 12.02
C SER A 177 13.05 14.16 11.12
N ILE A 178 12.92 14.40 9.81
CA ILE A 178 13.19 13.45 8.74
C ILE A 178 14.26 14.06 7.84
N HIS A 179 15.45 13.48 7.84
CA HIS A 179 16.59 13.93 7.05
C HIS A 179 16.85 12.97 5.88
N LEU A 180 16.99 13.49 4.65
CA LEU A 180 17.49 12.71 3.52
C LEU A 180 18.99 12.45 3.70
N ARG A 181 19.36 11.21 4.03
CA ARG A 181 20.74 10.76 4.29
C ARG A 181 21.52 10.43 3.01
N SER A 182 20.84 9.95 1.98
CA SER A 182 21.42 9.71 0.64
C SER A 182 20.32 9.67 -0.42
N GLY A 183 20.67 9.98 -1.67
CA GLY A 183 19.75 9.95 -2.81
C GLY A 183 19.10 11.30 -3.10
N GLN A 184 17.85 11.25 -3.56
CA GLN A 184 17.00 12.42 -3.84
C GLN A 184 15.62 12.18 -3.21
N TRP A 185 14.87 13.25 -2.93
CA TRP A 185 13.47 13.13 -2.51
C TRP A 185 12.63 12.54 -3.66
N PRO A 186 11.79 11.51 -3.41
CA PRO A 186 10.89 10.95 -4.44
C PRO A 186 9.85 11.99 -4.91
N GLY A 187 9.38 11.88 -6.15
CA GLY A 187 8.48 12.83 -6.82
C GLY A 187 7.14 13.09 -6.11
N LYS A 188 6.68 12.16 -5.26
CA LYS A 188 5.64 12.44 -4.26
C LYS A 188 6.11 12.11 -2.83
N VAL A 189 5.94 13.07 -1.93
CA VAL A 189 6.17 12.92 -0.49
C VAL A 189 4.89 13.23 0.27
N LEU A 190 4.45 12.30 1.13
CA LEU A 190 3.31 12.45 2.03
C LEU A 190 3.73 12.37 3.49
N LEU A 191 3.04 13.11 4.34
CA LEU A 191 3.04 12.97 5.79
C LEU A 191 1.61 12.61 6.22
N HIS A 192 1.44 11.51 6.94
CA HIS A 192 0.16 11.05 7.50
C HIS A 192 0.23 11.14 9.02
N ILE A 193 -0.49 12.10 9.60
CA ILE A 193 -0.43 12.41 11.04
C ILE A 193 -1.64 11.77 11.74
N TYR A 194 -1.43 10.62 12.41
CA TYR A 194 -2.47 9.83 13.09
C TYR A 194 -2.73 10.36 14.51
N LEU A 195 -3.25 11.59 14.58
CA LEU A 195 -3.62 12.29 15.81
C LEU A 195 -5.14 12.46 15.95
N ARG A 196 -5.65 12.40 17.19
CA ARG A 196 -7.09 12.31 17.48
C ARG A 196 -7.77 13.69 17.53
N GLY A 197 -7.12 14.69 18.11
CA GLY A 197 -7.60 16.08 18.15
C GLY A 197 -6.84 17.05 17.23
N LEU A 198 -5.55 16.81 16.98
CA LEU A 198 -4.66 17.69 16.16
C LEU A 198 -4.85 19.19 16.45
N GLU A 199 -4.79 19.56 17.73
CA GLU A 199 -5.02 20.92 18.24
C GLU A 199 -4.05 21.94 17.65
N GLY A 200 -2.78 21.56 17.48
CA GLY A 200 -1.74 22.39 16.88
C GLY A 200 -0.67 21.53 16.23
N PHE A 201 -0.16 21.97 15.09
CA PHE A 201 0.93 21.30 14.40
C PHE A 201 1.74 22.28 13.56
N GLU A 202 3.05 22.05 13.52
CA GLU A 202 4.01 22.85 12.76
C GLU A 202 4.86 21.91 11.90
N LEU A 203 5.13 22.33 10.67
CA LEU A 203 5.89 21.60 9.67
C LEU A 203 6.86 22.58 9.00
N LYS A 204 8.15 22.35 9.14
CA LYS A 204 9.21 23.16 8.53
C LYS A 204 9.97 22.36 7.49
N VAL A 205 10.08 22.91 6.28
CA VAL A 205 10.72 22.27 5.12
C VAL A 205 11.73 23.25 4.53
N GLY A 206 12.97 23.14 4.99
CA GLY A 206 13.99 24.16 4.73
C GLY A 206 13.65 25.48 5.42
N ASP A 207 13.56 26.56 4.64
CA ASP A 207 13.32 27.92 5.14
C ASP A 207 11.82 28.26 5.32
N GLN A 208 10.90 27.42 4.84
CA GLN A 208 9.45 27.63 5.02
C GLN A 208 8.91 26.83 6.20
N THR A 209 8.21 27.53 7.09
CA THR A 209 7.39 26.95 8.16
C THR A 209 5.91 27.08 7.80
N PHE A 210 5.18 25.98 7.93
CA PHE A 210 3.73 25.92 7.82
C PHE A 210 3.17 25.54 9.19
N SER A 211 2.17 26.29 9.66
CA SER A 211 1.46 25.97 10.91
C SER A 211 -0.03 25.73 10.64
N GLY A 212 -0.63 24.91 11.48
CA GLY A 212 -2.07 24.70 11.52
C GLY A 212 -2.52 24.51 12.96
N ALA A 213 -3.72 24.96 13.26
CA ALA A 213 -4.38 24.71 14.53
C ALA A 213 -5.82 24.26 14.28
N TYR A 214 -6.29 23.31 15.07
CA TYR A 214 -7.69 22.95 15.12
C TYR A 214 -8.34 23.71 16.28
N HIS A 215 -8.84 24.91 16.01
CA HIS A 215 -9.69 25.61 16.97
C HIS A 215 -11.11 25.07 16.84
N GLY A 216 -11.47 24.16 17.76
CA GLY A 216 -12.63 23.28 17.64
C GLY A 216 -14.00 23.95 17.76
N GLU A 217 -14.51 24.50 16.66
CA GLU A 217 -15.95 24.64 16.41
C GLU A 217 -16.33 24.01 15.05
N GLY A 218 -16.54 22.69 15.06
CA GLY A 218 -16.99 21.95 13.89
C GLY A 218 -17.16 20.45 14.15
N VAL A 219 -18.38 19.94 14.03
CA VAL A 219 -18.60 18.49 13.85
C VAL A 219 -17.98 18.08 12.50
N PRO A 220 -17.36 16.89 12.37
CA PRO A 220 -16.94 16.36 11.08
C PRO A 220 -18.07 16.49 10.05
N ARG A 221 -17.76 17.10 8.90
CA ARG A 221 -18.76 17.31 7.85
C ARG A 221 -19.23 15.95 7.29
N PRO A 222 -20.45 15.84 6.73
CA PRO A 222 -20.96 14.60 6.16
C PRO A 222 -20.13 14.02 4.99
N ASP A 223 -19.17 14.77 4.47
CA ASP A 223 -18.18 14.34 3.46
C ASP A 223 -16.91 13.69 4.08
N GLY A 224 -16.80 13.66 5.41
CA GLY A 224 -15.65 13.13 6.15
C GLY A 224 -14.48 14.10 6.30
N HIS A 225 -14.63 15.38 5.95
CA HIS A 225 -13.56 16.38 6.00
C HIS A 225 -13.67 17.34 7.20
N LEU A 226 -12.62 17.38 8.02
CA LEU A 226 -12.40 18.49 8.97
C LEU A 226 -11.82 19.71 8.22
N PRO A 227 -12.25 20.94 8.54
CA PRO A 227 -11.87 22.17 7.82
C PRO A 227 -10.46 22.70 8.18
N THR A 228 -9.57 21.87 8.72
CA THR A 228 -8.21 22.25 9.13
C THR A 228 -7.32 22.56 7.93
N ARG A 229 -6.70 23.74 7.91
CA ARG A 229 -5.72 24.17 6.90
C ARG A 229 -4.37 24.42 7.55
N MET A 230 -3.31 23.98 6.88
CA MET A 230 -1.96 24.49 7.13
C MET A 230 -1.74 25.76 6.32
N LEU A 231 -1.17 26.79 6.92
CA LEU A 231 -0.83 28.06 6.28
C LEU A 231 0.68 28.33 6.42
N ASP A 232 1.30 28.98 5.43
CA ASP A 232 2.62 29.62 5.61
C ASP A 232 2.49 30.97 6.34
N ALA A 233 3.62 31.65 6.58
CA ALA A 233 3.67 32.94 7.28
C ALA A 233 2.89 34.05 6.55
N GLU A 234 2.72 33.92 5.23
CA GLU A 234 1.95 34.82 4.37
C GLU A 234 0.45 34.48 4.33
N GLY A 235 0.02 33.36 4.95
CA GLY A 235 -1.37 32.90 5.00
C GLY A 235 -1.78 32.02 3.81
N SER A 236 -0.83 31.55 2.99
CA SER A 236 -1.07 30.70 1.82
C SER A 236 -1.29 29.24 2.25
N PRO A 237 -2.34 28.55 1.76
CA PRO A 237 -2.65 27.21 2.21
C PRO A 237 -1.73 26.13 1.59
N LEU A 238 -1.09 25.33 2.44
CA LEU A 238 -0.46 24.07 2.02
C LEU A 238 -1.54 22.99 1.83
N SER A 239 -1.37 22.16 0.80
CA SER A 239 -2.34 21.13 0.44
C SER A 239 -2.32 19.96 1.43
N GLY A 240 -3.37 19.87 2.24
CA GLY A 240 -3.65 18.75 3.12
C GLY A 240 -5.14 18.54 3.33
N ARG A 241 -5.50 17.40 3.92
CA ARG A 241 -6.88 16.99 4.22
C ARG A 241 -6.93 16.02 5.39
N TYR A 242 -7.94 16.13 6.24
CA TYR A 242 -8.26 15.07 7.20
C TYR A 242 -9.01 13.94 6.48
N LEU A 243 -8.66 12.69 6.80
CA LEU A 243 -9.31 11.48 6.32
C LEU A 243 -9.69 10.62 7.54
N VAL A 244 -11.00 10.41 7.70
CA VAL A 244 -11.59 9.55 8.73
C VAL A 244 -11.36 8.08 8.38
N GLU A 245 -11.01 7.27 9.38
CA GLU A 245 -10.90 5.83 9.29
C GLU A 245 -12.29 5.18 9.30
N SER A 246 -12.67 4.54 8.19
CA SER A 246 -14.02 4.02 7.96
C SER A 246 -14.30 2.69 8.67
N GLY A 247 -14.36 2.73 10.00
CA GLY A 247 -14.74 1.58 10.84
C GLY A 247 -16.22 1.56 11.21
N GLN A 248 -16.91 0.43 10.99
CA GLN A 248 -18.23 0.21 11.59
C GLN A 248 -18.09 0.07 13.12
N GLY A 249 -18.81 0.90 13.88
CA GLY A 249 -18.85 0.84 15.35
C GLY A 249 -18.00 1.89 16.08
N ALA A 250 -17.38 2.85 15.39
CA ALA A 250 -16.73 3.99 16.05
C ALA A 250 -17.76 4.92 16.73
N ASP A 251 -17.46 5.31 17.97
CA ASP A 251 -18.16 6.37 18.71
C ASP A 251 -18.10 7.69 17.90
N PRO A 252 -19.23 8.37 17.63
CA PRO A 252 -19.25 9.64 16.88
C PRO A 252 -18.33 10.73 17.44
N GLY A 253 -18.02 10.71 18.74
CA GLY A 253 -17.08 11.65 19.38
C GLY A 253 -15.59 11.27 19.27
N ARG A 254 -15.27 10.08 18.73
CA ARG A 254 -13.90 9.50 18.71
C ARG A 254 -13.60 8.76 17.41
N GLN A 255 -13.98 9.33 16.28
CA GLN A 255 -13.59 8.79 14.96
C GLN A 255 -12.06 8.81 14.82
N GLY A 256 -11.48 7.64 14.53
CA GLY A 256 -10.07 7.54 14.13
C GLY A 256 -9.84 8.20 12.77
N GLY A 257 -8.60 8.58 12.48
CA GLY A 257 -8.25 9.23 11.22
C GLY A 257 -6.83 9.77 11.22
N TYR A 258 -6.47 10.42 10.12
CA TYR A 258 -5.19 11.09 9.96
C TYR A 258 -5.31 12.35 9.12
N TYR A 259 -4.42 13.31 9.37
CA TYR A 259 -4.23 14.44 8.47
C TYR A 259 -3.16 14.08 7.43
N GLU A 260 -3.55 14.04 6.16
CA GLU A 260 -2.67 13.85 5.02
C GLU A 260 -2.15 15.20 4.53
N ILE A 261 -0.83 15.34 4.44
CA ILE A 261 -0.15 16.53 3.88
C ILE A 261 0.69 16.07 2.70
N GLN A 262 0.62 16.76 1.56
CA GLN A 262 1.55 16.54 0.44
C GLN A 262 2.62 17.63 0.43
N ILE A 263 3.89 17.23 0.61
CA ILE A 263 5.01 18.18 0.64
C ILE A 263 5.31 18.68 -0.79
N PRO A 264 5.44 20.00 -1.05
CA PRO A 264 5.70 20.50 -2.39
C PRO A 264 7.15 20.26 -2.84
N GLN A 265 7.33 19.75 -4.06
CA GLN A 265 8.67 19.48 -4.63
C GLN A 265 9.54 20.72 -4.80
N SER A 266 8.94 21.92 -4.87
CA SER A 266 9.63 23.22 -4.90
C SER A 266 10.40 23.54 -3.61
N LEU A 267 10.12 22.84 -2.52
CA LEU A 267 10.82 22.94 -1.23
C LEU A 267 11.84 21.83 -1.08
N LEU A 268 11.48 20.62 -1.50
CA LEU A 268 12.33 19.43 -1.44
C LEU A 268 13.53 19.45 -2.40
N SER A 269 13.44 20.23 -3.48
CA SER A 269 14.53 20.40 -4.46
C SER A 269 15.62 21.40 -4.05
N ARG A 270 15.49 22.05 -2.88
CA ARG A 270 16.49 23.00 -2.33
C ARG A 270 17.58 22.24 -1.56
N LYS A 271 18.63 22.95 -1.09
CA LYS A 271 19.77 22.30 -0.41
C LYS A 271 19.35 21.64 0.90
N ALA A 272 19.45 20.32 0.95
CA ALA A 272 19.29 19.47 2.14
C ALA A 272 18.08 19.84 3.04
N PRO A 273 16.83 19.76 2.52
CA PRO A 273 15.66 19.95 3.34
C PRO A 273 15.55 18.79 4.32
N ALA A 274 15.67 19.10 5.62
CA ALA A 274 14.98 18.32 6.62
C ALA A 274 13.49 18.63 6.54
N ILE A 275 12.65 17.63 6.83
CA ILE A 275 11.26 17.87 7.23
C ILE A 275 11.26 17.82 8.76
N GLU A 276 11.17 18.99 9.39
CA GLU A 276 10.99 19.13 10.83
C GLU A 276 9.49 19.21 11.12
N LEU A 277 9.03 18.54 12.18
CA LEU A 277 7.61 18.50 12.55
C LEU A 277 7.42 18.54 14.07
N SER A 278 6.37 19.23 14.52
CA SER A 278 5.90 19.19 15.91
C SER A 278 4.38 19.17 15.97
N TRP A 279 3.82 18.61 17.04
CA TRP A 279 2.38 18.40 17.17
C TRP A 279 1.89 18.45 18.63
N VAL A 280 0.61 18.78 18.75
CA VAL A 280 -0.16 18.88 19.99
C VAL A 280 -1.54 18.24 19.77
N ASP A 281 -1.87 17.26 20.58
CA ASP A 281 -3.09 16.45 20.54
C ASP A 281 -3.56 16.20 21.98
N PHE A 282 -4.27 17.16 22.57
CA PHE A 282 -4.75 17.10 23.95
C PHE A 282 -5.87 16.08 24.20
N TYR A 283 -6.41 15.46 23.14
CA TYR A 283 -7.65 14.66 23.18
C TYR A 283 -7.42 13.14 23.38
N ARG A 284 -6.27 12.74 23.92
CA ARG A 284 -5.89 11.33 24.14
C ARG A 284 -6.42 10.71 25.45
N ARG A 285 -7.67 11.03 25.82
CA ARG A 285 -8.41 10.38 26.92
C ARG A 285 -9.49 9.44 26.41
#